data_AF-A0A4U9TNF5-F1
#
_entry.id   AF-A0A4U9TNF5-F1
#
_cell.length_a   1.000
_cell.length_b   1.000
_cell.length_c   1.000
_cell.angle_alpha   90.00
_cell.angle_beta   90.00
_cell.angle_gamma   90.00
#
_symmetry.space_group_name_H-M   'P 1'
#
loop_
_entity.id
_entity.type
_entity.pdbx_description
1 polymer ?
#
loop_
_entity_poly.entity_id
_entity_poly.type
_entity_poly.pdbx_seq_one_letter_code
_entity_poly.pdbx_strand_id
1 'polypeptide(L)'
;MKYALGPVLYYWPNSEIEVFYQQAISSSADIIYLGESVCTKRREMKVGDWLALAQEIAKSGKQVVISTLALLQAPSELNELKRYVENGEFLIEANDLGTVNMAADRGLPFVAGHALNCYNAYTLRLLPQAGHDALVHASGAFTRLAGQFTAAM
;
A
#
# COMPACT_ATOMS: atom_id res chain seq x y z
N MET A 1 -19.28 -4.45 -6.90
CA MET A 1 -18.49 -4.41 -5.65
C MET A 1 -17.15 -5.05 -5.97
N LYS A 2 -16.02 -4.44 -5.60
CA LYS A 2 -14.68 -5.01 -5.83
C LYS A 2 -14.16 -5.67 -4.55
N TYR A 3 -13.49 -6.81 -4.67
CA TYR A 3 -12.84 -7.51 -3.56
C TYR A 3 -11.33 -7.25 -3.56
N ALA A 4 -10.76 -7.05 -2.38
CA ALA A 4 -9.34 -6.84 -2.19
C ALA A 4 -8.75 -7.92 -1.26
N LEU A 5 -7.60 -8.46 -1.64
CA LEU A 5 -6.76 -9.31 -0.80
C LEU A 5 -5.67 -8.46 -0.16
N GLY A 6 -5.56 -8.48 1.16
CA GLY A 6 -4.53 -7.76 1.92
C GLY A 6 -3.14 -8.40 1.79
N PRO A 7 -2.08 -7.67 2.18
CA PRO A 7 -0.71 -8.20 2.16
C PRO A 7 -0.53 -9.25 3.26
N VAL A 8 0.53 -10.07 3.12
CA VAL A 8 0.94 -11.01 4.19
C VAL A 8 1.49 -10.22 5.37
N LEU A 9 0.91 -10.41 6.56
CA LEU A 9 1.22 -9.65 7.79
C LEU A 9 2.18 -10.38 8.75
N TYR A 10 2.86 -11.42 8.28
CA TYR A 10 3.78 -12.20 9.09
C TYR A 10 4.95 -12.74 8.25
N TYR A 11 5.99 -13.22 8.92
CA TYR A 11 7.11 -13.86 8.24
C TYR A 11 6.70 -15.18 7.59
N TRP A 12 6.84 -15.26 6.27
CA TRP A 12 6.69 -16.47 5.47
C TRP A 12 7.97 -16.66 4.62
N PRO A 13 8.44 -17.90 4.42
CA PRO A 13 9.49 -18.20 3.45
C PRO A 13 9.09 -17.78 2.03
N ASN A 14 10.06 -17.44 1.17
CA ASN A 14 9.79 -17.00 -0.20
C ASN A 14 8.94 -17.99 -1.01
N SER A 15 9.17 -19.30 -0.84
CA SER A 15 8.40 -20.33 -1.54
C SER A 15 6.92 -20.32 -1.15
N GLU A 16 6.59 -20.02 0.11
CA GLU A 16 5.21 -19.92 0.57
C GLU A 16 4.54 -18.65 0.06
N ILE A 17 5.28 -17.53 0.01
CA ILE A 17 4.82 -16.27 -0.59
C ILE A 17 4.47 -16.48 -2.06
N GLU A 18 5.35 -17.11 -2.84
CA GLU A 18 5.11 -17.40 -4.26
C GLU A 18 3.85 -18.25 -4.46
N VAL A 19 3.72 -19.36 -3.73
CA VAL A 19 2.55 -20.24 -3.81
C VAL A 19 1.26 -19.48 -3.46
N PHE A 20 1.30 -18.66 -2.43
CA PHE A 20 0.15 -17.85 -2.01
C PHE A 20 -0.31 -16.88 -3.09
N TYR A 21 0.61 -16.11 -3.67
CA TYR A 21 0.22 -15.13 -4.69
C TYR A 21 -0.15 -15.78 -6.03
N GLN A 22 0.37 -16.97 -6.36
CA GLN A 22 -0.13 -17.75 -7.50
C GLN A 22 -1.58 -18.18 -7.29
N GLN A 23 -1.95 -18.60 -6.07
CA GLN A 23 -3.36 -18.85 -5.73
C GLN A 23 -4.18 -17.55 -5.78
N ALA A 24 -3.63 -16.43 -5.28
CA ALA A 24 -4.29 -15.13 -5.33
C ALA A 24 -4.61 -14.68 -6.76
N ILE A 25 -3.72 -14.95 -7.73
CA ILE A 25 -3.93 -14.67 -9.16
C ILE A 25 -5.19 -15.38 -9.70
N SER A 26 -5.49 -16.59 -9.24
CA SER A 26 -6.69 -17.34 -9.66
C SER A 26 -7.93 -17.05 -8.81
N SER A 27 -7.79 -16.26 -7.74
CA SER A 27 -8.90 -15.91 -6.86
C SER A 27 -9.86 -14.88 -7.46
N SER A 28 -11.02 -14.73 -6.83
CA SER A 28 -12.04 -13.72 -7.15
C SER A 28 -11.68 -12.29 -6.70
N ALA A 29 -10.51 -12.07 -6.09
CA ALA A 29 -10.06 -10.73 -5.73
C ALA A 29 -9.71 -9.90 -6.98
N ASP A 30 -10.22 -8.67 -7.03
CA ASP A 30 -9.95 -7.69 -8.09
C ASP A 30 -8.64 -6.92 -7.81
N ILE A 31 -8.31 -6.74 -6.53
CA ILE A 31 -7.16 -5.97 -6.05
C ILE A 31 -6.30 -6.85 -5.16
N ILE A 32 -5.00 -6.88 -5.41
CA ILE A 32 -4.02 -7.62 -4.61
C ILE A 32 -3.04 -6.63 -3.98
N TYR A 33 -2.99 -6.62 -2.65
CA TYR A 33 -1.97 -5.92 -1.90
C TYR A 33 -0.82 -6.90 -1.62
N LEU A 34 0.42 -6.45 -1.85
CA LEU A 34 1.62 -7.21 -1.54
C LEU A 34 2.77 -6.29 -1.12
N GLY A 35 3.79 -6.84 -0.48
CA GLY A 35 4.93 -6.06 0.01
C GLY A 35 5.26 -6.41 1.45
N GLU A 36 6.12 -5.58 2.05
CA GLU A 36 6.59 -5.75 3.43
C GLU A 36 6.04 -4.61 4.29
N SER A 37 5.11 -4.93 5.19
CA SER A 37 4.50 -3.95 6.12
C SER A 37 5.01 -4.06 7.56
N VAL A 38 5.76 -5.11 7.90
CA VAL A 38 6.07 -5.49 9.30
C VAL A 38 7.52 -5.18 9.67
N CYS A 39 8.49 -5.88 9.10
CA CYS A 39 9.88 -5.76 9.51
C CYS A 39 10.88 -6.25 8.44
N THR A 40 11.75 -5.34 8.02
CA THR A 40 12.82 -5.62 7.05
C THR A 40 13.84 -6.66 7.51
N LYS A 41 13.97 -6.90 8.82
CA LYS A 41 14.95 -7.81 9.41
C LYS A 41 14.52 -9.28 9.37
N ARG A 42 13.24 -9.55 9.15
CA ARG A 42 12.70 -10.91 9.18
C ARG A 42 12.27 -11.41 7.80
N ARG A 43 12.35 -10.59 6.75
CA ARG A 43 11.89 -10.97 5.41
C ARG A 43 12.96 -11.71 4.61
N GLU A 44 12.51 -12.49 3.65
CA GLU A 44 13.36 -13.04 2.59
C GLU A 44 13.20 -12.25 1.27
N MET A 45 11.97 -11.81 0.95
CA MET A 45 11.67 -10.97 -0.22
C MET A 45 12.26 -9.55 -0.07
N LYS A 46 13.00 -9.09 -1.08
CA LYS A 46 13.50 -7.71 -1.18
C LYS A 46 12.61 -6.89 -2.12
N VAL A 47 12.89 -5.58 -2.18
CA VAL A 47 12.18 -4.64 -3.07
C VAL A 47 12.07 -5.15 -4.51
N GLY A 48 13.17 -5.69 -5.06
CA GLY A 48 13.18 -6.20 -6.44
C GLY A 48 12.25 -7.40 -6.62
N ASP A 49 12.26 -8.33 -5.66
CA ASP A 49 11.44 -9.54 -5.70
C ASP A 49 9.95 -9.17 -5.60
N TRP A 50 9.60 -8.21 -4.73
CA TRP A 50 8.24 -7.71 -4.62
C TRP A 50 7.74 -7.02 -5.90
N LEU A 51 8.57 -6.19 -6.54
CA LEU A 51 8.21 -5.51 -7.78
C LEU A 51 8.09 -6.51 -8.94
N ALA A 52 8.93 -7.53 -9.00
CA ALA A 52 8.83 -8.59 -10.01
C ALA A 52 7.51 -9.38 -9.85
N LEU A 53 7.18 -9.78 -8.62
CA LEU A 53 5.93 -10.47 -8.33
C LEU A 53 4.70 -9.59 -8.62
N ALA A 54 4.78 -8.29 -8.34
CA ALA A 54 3.73 -7.34 -8.68
C ALA A 54 3.47 -7.28 -10.20
N GLN A 55 4.53 -7.28 -11.02
CA GLN A 55 4.41 -7.35 -12.48
C GLN A 55 3.79 -8.66 -12.96
N GLU A 56 4.12 -9.79 -12.34
CA GLU A 56 3.49 -11.07 -12.67
C GLU A 56 2.00 -11.07 -12.35
N ILE A 57 1.61 -10.59 -11.18
CA ILE A 57 0.20 -10.48 -10.79
C ILE A 57 -0.54 -9.52 -11.72
N ALA A 58 0.04 -8.36 -12.06
CA ALA A 58 -0.59 -7.37 -12.93
C ALA A 58 -0.89 -7.91 -14.34
N LYS A 59 -0.06 -8.81 -14.88
CA LYS A 59 -0.30 -9.50 -16.17
C LYS A 59 -1.59 -10.34 -16.17
N SER A 60 -2.09 -10.74 -15.00
CA SER A 60 -3.38 -11.45 -14.88
C SER A 60 -4.60 -10.51 -14.95
N GLY A 61 -4.38 -9.20 -15.08
CA GLY A 61 -5.45 -8.19 -15.13
C GLY A 61 -5.92 -7.70 -13.75
N LYS A 62 -5.27 -8.13 -12.66
CA LYS A 62 -5.56 -7.64 -11.31
C LYS A 62 -4.93 -6.28 -11.06
N GLN A 63 -5.61 -5.45 -10.29
CA GLN A 63 -5.00 -4.22 -9.76
C GLN A 63 -4.03 -4.60 -8.65
N VAL A 64 -2.82 -4.03 -8.69
CA VAL A 64 -1.78 -4.30 -7.71
C VAL A 64 -1.51 -3.06 -6.86
N VAL A 65 -1.37 -3.25 -5.55
CA VAL A 65 -0.99 -2.20 -4.59
C VAL A 65 0.19 -2.69 -3.75
N ILE A 66 1.25 -1.90 -3.64
CA ILE A 66 2.44 -2.24 -2.87
C ILE A 66 2.35 -1.66 -1.46
N SER A 67 2.25 -2.53 -0.45
CA SER A 67 2.25 -2.18 0.96
C SER A 67 3.65 -1.86 1.46
N THR A 68 3.84 -0.67 2.03
CA THR A 68 5.11 -0.28 2.67
C THR A 68 5.11 -0.59 4.17
N LEU A 69 6.28 -0.46 4.79
CA LEU A 69 6.46 -0.62 6.24
C LEU A 69 5.52 0.30 7.04
N ALA A 70 4.99 -0.23 8.13
CA ALA A 70 4.25 0.52 9.14
C ALA A 70 5.14 1.43 10.00
N LEU A 71 6.44 1.15 10.06
CA LEU A 71 7.39 1.95 10.80
C LEU A 71 8.77 1.91 10.14
N LEU A 72 9.23 3.07 9.69
CA LEU A 72 10.59 3.25 9.18
C LEU A 72 11.52 3.59 10.35
N GLN A 73 12.62 2.85 10.48
CA GLN A 73 13.57 2.92 11.59
C GLN A 73 15.02 3.13 11.14
N ALA A 74 15.34 2.91 9.87
CA ALA A 74 16.71 3.02 9.37
C ALA A 74 16.82 3.76 8.03
N PRO A 75 17.96 4.43 7.75
CA PRO A 75 18.21 5.06 6.45
C PRO A 75 18.15 4.10 5.27
N SER A 76 18.52 2.83 5.46
CA SER A 76 18.38 1.80 4.43
C SER A 76 16.93 1.57 4.01
N GLU A 77 15.98 1.68 4.95
CA GLU A 77 14.55 1.49 4.70
C GLU A 77 13.98 2.69 3.94
N LEU A 78 14.50 3.90 4.16
CA LEU A 78 14.16 5.07 3.36
C LEU A 78 14.62 4.91 1.89
N ASN A 79 15.79 4.32 1.66
CA ASN A 79 16.25 4.02 0.30
C ASN A 79 15.36 2.99 -0.40
N GLU A 80 14.89 1.98 0.33
CA GLU A 80 13.93 1.01 -0.20
C GLU A 80 12.57 1.63 -0.47
N LEU A 81 12.06 2.44 0.45
CA LEU A 81 10.83 3.21 0.27
C LEU A 81 10.90 4.07 -0.98
N LYS A 82 12.01 4.78 -1.20
CA LYS A 82 12.21 5.59 -2.41
C LYS A 82 12.04 4.77 -3.68
N ARG A 83 12.60 3.55 -3.71
CA ARG A 83 12.44 2.63 -4.85
C ARG A 83 10.99 2.18 -5.05
N TYR A 84 10.24 1.96 -3.97
CA TYR A 84 8.80 1.68 -4.08
C TYR A 84 8.04 2.90 -4.59
N VAL A 85 8.26 4.09 -4.05
CA VAL A 85 7.55 5.30 -4.51
C VAL A 85 7.87 5.63 -5.97
N GLU A 86 9.11 5.41 -6.40
CA GLU A 86 9.58 5.69 -7.77
C GLU A 86 9.35 4.52 -8.73
N ASN A 87 8.54 3.52 -8.36
CA ASN A 87 8.31 2.32 -9.18
C ASN A 87 7.60 2.61 -10.52
N GLY A 88 6.81 3.69 -10.60
CA GLY A 88 6.20 4.19 -11.83
C GLY A 88 5.00 3.39 -12.38
N GLU A 89 4.61 2.29 -11.73
CA GLU A 89 3.63 1.34 -12.27
C GLU A 89 2.49 1.04 -11.28
N PHE A 90 2.82 0.73 -10.03
CA PHE A 90 1.91 0.27 -9.00
C PHE A 90 1.61 1.36 -7.98
N LEU A 91 0.36 1.37 -7.52
CA LEU A 91 -0.07 2.18 -6.38
C LEU A 91 0.66 1.75 -5.12
N ILE A 92 0.95 2.70 -4.24
CA ILE A 92 1.54 2.43 -2.93
C ILE A 92 0.47 2.50 -1.85
N GLU A 93 0.39 1.50 -0.98
CA GLU A 93 -0.28 1.63 0.31
C GLU A 93 0.71 2.21 1.33
N ALA A 94 0.46 3.46 1.69
CA ALA A 94 1.25 4.21 2.66
C ALA A 94 0.86 3.81 4.08
N ASN A 95 1.76 3.11 4.76
CA ASN A 95 1.56 2.64 6.14
C ASN A 95 2.31 3.50 7.19
N ASP A 96 3.13 4.45 6.76
CA ASP A 96 3.81 5.45 7.60
C ASP A 96 3.76 6.84 6.96
N LEU A 97 3.88 7.90 7.78
CA LEU A 97 3.87 9.29 7.30
C LEU A 97 5.08 9.61 6.40
N GLY A 98 6.19 8.89 6.53
CA GLY A 98 7.31 8.99 5.60
C GLY A 98 6.92 8.61 4.18
N THR A 99 6.11 7.55 4.01
CA THR A 99 5.56 7.17 2.69
C THR A 99 4.58 8.20 2.17
N VAL A 100 3.67 8.68 3.04
CA VAL A 100 2.70 9.74 2.68
C VAL A 100 3.42 10.98 2.16
N ASN A 101 4.40 11.50 2.91
CA ASN A 101 5.15 12.68 2.54
C ASN A 101 5.96 12.46 1.25
N MET A 102 6.59 11.30 1.08
CA MET A 102 7.41 11.03 -0.10
C MET A 102 6.57 10.92 -1.39
N ALA A 103 5.38 10.34 -1.30
CA ALA A 103 4.42 10.29 -2.41
C ALA A 103 3.86 11.70 -2.69
N ALA A 104 3.51 12.44 -1.64
CA ALA A 104 3.01 13.80 -1.69
C ALA A 104 3.95 14.78 -2.39
N ASP A 105 5.22 14.79 -1.98
CA ASP A 105 6.27 15.63 -2.58
C ASP A 105 6.46 15.38 -4.08
N ARG A 106 6.05 14.20 -4.57
CA ARG A 106 6.11 13.79 -5.98
C ARG A 106 4.78 13.90 -6.70
N GLY A 107 3.71 14.33 -6.03
CA GLY A 107 2.36 14.38 -6.58
C GLY A 107 1.81 13.00 -6.97
N LEU A 108 2.29 11.92 -6.35
CA LEU A 108 1.86 10.57 -6.66
C LEU A 108 0.63 10.16 -5.84
N PRO A 109 -0.34 9.44 -6.43
CA PRO A 109 -1.45 8.89 -5.68
C PRO A 109 -0.98 7.78 -4.74
N PHE A 110 -1.65 7.63 -3.60
CA PHE A 110 -1.40 6.56 -2.65
C PHE A 110 -2.70 6.08 -1.99
N VAL A 111 -2.68 4.84 -1.51
CA VAL A 111 -3.71 4.29 -0.63
C VAL A 111 -3.30 4.57 0.81
N ALA A 112 -4.19 5.17 1.60
CA ALA A 112 -3.93 5.33 3.03
C ALA A 112 -4.08 3.96 3.73
N GLY A 113 -2.96 3.40 4.17
CA GLY A 113 -2.91 2.07 4.79
C GLY A 113 -3.42 2.04 6.22
N HIS A 114 -3.78 0.85 6.69
CA HIS A 114 -4.40 0.67 8.01
C HIS A 114 -3.46 1.01 9.18
N ALA A 115 -2.15 1.04 8.95
CA ALA A 115 -1.16 1.39 9.97
C ALA A 115 -1.08 2.90 10.24
N LEU A 116 -1.65 3.74 9.37
CA LEU A 116 -1.71 5.17 9.60
C LEU A 116 -2.63 5.48 10.78
N ASN A 117 -2.05 6.09 11.80
CA ASN A 117 -2.71 6.50 13.02
C ASN A 117 -3.63 7.72 12.81
N CYS A 118 -4.83 7.50 12.24
CA CYS A 118 -5.83 8.54 11.99
C CYS A 118 -6.93 8.52 13.06
N TYR A 119 -6.71 9.19 14.18
CA TYR A 119 -7.63 9.14 15.33
C TYR A 119 -8.76 10.18 15.30
N ASN A 120 -8.76 11.11 14.35
CA ASN A 120 -9.79 12.14 14.25
C ASN A 120 -9.95 12.64 12.81
N ALA A 121 -11.05 13.35 12.57
CA ALA A 121 -11.38 13.90 11.26
C ALA A 121 -10.40 15.00 10.79
N TYR A 122 -9.70 15.67 11.71
CA TYR A 122 -8.70 16.68 11.34
C TYR A 122 -7.48 16.02 10.71
N THR A 123 -6.92 14.97 11.33
CA THR A 123 -5.82 14.18 10.76
C THR A 123 -6.17 13.60 9.41
N LEU A 124 -7.41 13.09 9.25
CA LEU A 124 -7.88 12.56 7.97
C LEU A 124 -7.85 13.61 6.85
N ARG A 125 -8.16 14.89 7.15
CA ARG A 125 -8.16 15.98 6.15
C ARG A 125 -6.77 16.31 5.62
N LEU A 126 -5.72 15.96 6.37
CA LEU A 126 -4.34 16.20 5.95
C LEU A 126 -3.88 15.21 4.87
N LEU A 127 -4.49 14.01 4.77
CA LEU A 127 -4.07 12.99 3.81
C LEU A 127 -4.42 13.36 2.35
N PRO A 128 -5.64 13.83 2.01
CA PRO A 128 -5.95 14.33 0.66
C PRO A 128 -5.20 15.62 0.31
N GLN A 129 -4.80 16.43 1.30
CA GLN A 129 -3.99 17.62 1.06
C GLN A 129 -2.55 17.27 0.70
N ALA A 130 -2.10 16.07 1.06
CA ALA A 130 -0.77 15.58 0.75
C ALA A 130 -0.70 15.01 -0.69
N GLY A 131 -1.77 14.45 -1.26
CA GLY A 131 -1.72 13.90 -2.62
C GLY A 131 -3.03 14.08 -3.37
N HIS A 132 -2.94 14.41 -4.66
CA HIS A 132 -4.09 14.78 -5.49
C HIS A 132 -5.19 13.68 -5.60
N ASP A 133 -4.91 12.42 -5.26
CA ASP A 133 -5.89 11.31 -5.25
C ASP A 133 -5.58 10.27 -4.15
N ALA A 134 -5.53 10.70 -2.88
CA ALA A 134 -5.40 9.75 -1.76
C ALA A 134 -6.65 8.85 -1.65
N LEU A 135 -6.55 7.60 -2.11
CA LEU A 135 -7.60 6.59 -1.96
C LEU A 135 -7.59 6.07 -0.53
N VAL A 136 -8.43 6.65 0.33
CA VAL A 136 -8.58 6.17 1.70
C VAL A 136 -9.50 4.94 1.70
N HIS A 137 -8.93 3.73 1.61
CA HIS A 137 -9.62 2.47 1.89
C HIS A 137 -9.82 2.31 3.40
N ALA A 138 -10.63 3.16 3.99
CA ALA A 138 -10.96 3.01 5.38
C ALA A 138 -12.09 1.99 5.58
N SER A 139 -12.04 1.22 6.66
CA SER A 139 -13.17 0.38 7.07
C SER A 139 -14.45 1.23 7.15
N GLY A 140 -15.62 0.65 6.84
CA GLY A 140 -16.86 1.37 6.44
C GLY A 140 -17.43 2.45 7.39
N ALA A 141 -16.79 2.74 8.53
CA ALA A 141 -17.06 3.91 9.35
C ALA A 141 -16.50 5.22 8.73
N PHE A 142 -15.41 5.16 7.98
CA PHE A 142 -14.67 6.35 7.51
C PHE A 142 -15.03 6.81 6.08
N THR A 143 -15.49 5.91 5.21
CA THR A 143 -15.90 6.24 3.83
C THR A 143 -17.06 7.24 3.79
N ARG A 144 -17.94 7.22 4.82
CA ARG A 144 -19.06 8.18 4.96
C ARG A 144 -18.61 9.60 5.28
N LEU A 145 -17.48 9.77 5.97
CA LEU A 145 -16.93 11.10 6.24
C LEU A 145 -16.29 11.68 4.97
N ALA A 146 -15.49 10.90 4.23
CA ALA A 146 -14.86 11.40 3.00
C ALA A 146 -15.88 11.82 1.92
N GLY A 147 -16.95 11.02 1.70
CA GLY A 147 -17.97 11.32 0.70
C GLY A 147 -18.92 12.49 1.04
N GLN A 148 -19.02 12.91 2.31
CA GLN A 148 -19.81 14.07 2.70
C GLN A 148 -19.07 15.41 2.49
N PHE A 149 -17.74 15.39 2.34
CA PHE A 149 -16.94 16.63 2.27
C PHE A 149 -16.50 17.02 0.86
N THR A 150 -16.57 16.13 -0.14
CA THR A 150 -16.43 16.51 -1.56
C THR A 150 -17.64 17.30 -2.09
N ALA A 151 -18.77 17.26 -1.40
CA ALA A 151 -19.98 18.03 -1.75
C ALA A 151 -20.02 19.44 -1.13
N ALA A 152 -18.96 19.86 -0.41
CA ALA A 152 -18.87 21.15 0.28
C ALA A 152 -17.75 22.07 -0.29
N MET A 153 -17.26 21.78 -1.48
CA MET A 153 -16.46 22.68 -2.34
C MET A 153 -17.21 22.90 -3.65
#